data_AF-A0AAE8LSV3-F1
#
_entry.id   AF-A0AAE8LSV3-F1
#
_cell.length_a   1.000
_cell.length_b   1.000
_cell.length_c   1.000
_cell.angle_alpha   90.00
_cell.angle_beta   90.00
_cell.angle_gamma   90.00
#
_symmetry.space_group_name_H-M   'P 1'
#
loop_
_entity.id
_entity.type
_entity.pdbx_description
1 polymer ?
#
loop_
_entity_poly.entity_id
_entity_poly.type
_entity_poly.pdbx_seq_one_letter_code
_entity_poly.pdbx_strand_id
1 'polypeptide(L)'
;MKLLLALAVIVIASIGIWMGGVRIIVVQPIGALPEGTTIVVAGLQNARLIDSPDAICNRHQGGVSLLCRAGTLGAIAENGKILLRLPYSETLFRITGGPFRDG
;
A
#
# COMPACT_ATOMS: atom_id res chain seq x y z
N MET A 1 20.05 -29.18 -6.76
CA MET A 1 18.98 -29.01 -7.78
C MET A 1 17.62 -28.63 -7.20
N LYS A 2 17.05 -29.37 -6.23
CA LYS A 2 15.72 -29.04 -5.65
C LYS A 2 15.64 -27.62 -5.05
N LEU A 3 16.71 -27.18 -4.36
CA LEU A 3 16.78 -25.84 -3.77
C LEU A 3 16.81 -24.73 -4.84
N LEU A 4 17.53 -24.95 -5.94
CA LEU A 4 17.63 -24.01 -7.07
C LEU A 4 16.28 -23.88 -7.80
N LEU A 5 15.57 -24.99 -7.98
CA LEU A 5 14.21 -25.01 -8.53
C LEU A 5 13.22 -24.27 -7.62
N ALA A 6 13.26 -24.51 -6.31
CA ALA A 6 12.42 -23.79 -5.36
C ALA A 6 12.68 -22.27 -5.37
N LEU A 7 13.97 -21.87 -5.41
CA LEU A 7 14.34 -20.46 -5.51
C LEU A 7 13.84 -19.83 -6.82
N ALA A 8 13.99 -20.52 -7.95
CA ALA A 8 13.52 -20.03 -9.24
C ALA A 8 12.00 -19.81 -9.26
N VAL A 9 11.22 -20.74 -8.68
CA VAL A 9 9.76 -20.61 -8.58
C VAL A 9 9.37 -19.40 -7.73
N ILE A 10 10.03 -19.19 -6.58
CA ILE A 10 9.77 -18.04 -5.71
C ILE A 10 10.05 -16.73 -6.46
N VAL A 11 11.18 -16.65 -7.18
CA VAL A 11 11.54 -15.44 -7.95
C VAL A 11 10.51 -15.17 -9.05
N ILE A 12 10.11 -16.19 -9.81
CA ILE A 12 9.10 -16.04 -10.88
C ILE A 12 7.75 -15.60 -10.29
N ALA A 13 7.32 -16.19 -9.18
CA ALA A 13 6.09 -15.79 -8.50
C ALA A 13 6.17 -14.33 -8.00
N SER A 14 7.31 -13.93 -7.45
CA SER A 14 7.56 -12.55 -6.98
C SER A 14 7.46 -11.54 -8.12
N ILE A 15 8.06 -11.87 -9.28
CA ILE A 15 8.01 -11.04 -10.49
C ILE A 15 6.57 -10.97 -11.01
N GLY A 16 5.85 -12.09 -11.05
CA GLY A 16 4.45 -12.12 -11.48
C GLY A 16 3.55 -11.23 -10.62
N ILE A 17 3.71 -11.27 -9.30
CA ILE A 17 3.00 -10.39 -8.35
C ILE A 17 3.36 -8.92 -8.60
N TRP A 18 4.63 -8.63 -8.85
CA TRP A 18 5.10 -7.28 -9.09
C TRP A 18 4.52 -6.70 -10.40
N MET A 19 4.55 -7.48 -11.48
CA MET A 19 3.98 -7.14 -12.79
C MET A 19 2.46 -7.03 -12.76
N GLY A 20 1.78 -7.84 -11.94
CA GLY A 20 0.33 -7.76 -11.73
C GLY A 20 -0.13 -6.48 -11.02
N GLY A 21 0.79 -5.58 -10.65
CA GLY A 21 0.46 -4.35 -9.94
C GLY A 21 -0.14 -4.61 -8.56
N VAL A 22 0.23 -5.74 -7.93
CA VAL A 22 -0.24 -6.05 -6.58
C VAL A 22 0.57 -5.22 -5.59
N ARG A 23 -0.13 -4.45 -4.75
CA ARG A 23 0.43 -3.51 -3.77
C ARG A 23 -0.29 -3.65 -2.44
N ILE A 24 0.44 -3.47 -1.36
CA ILE A 24 -0.08 -3.41 0.01
C ILE A 24 -0.18 -1.94 0.39
N ILE A 25 -1.40 -1.45 0.57
CA ILE A 25 -1.66 -0.07 0.97
C ILE A 25 -2.10 -0.06 2.42
N VAL A 26 -1.35 0.64 3.26
CA VAL A 26 -1.62 0.80 4.69
C VAL A 26 -2.25 2.17 4.90
N VAL A 27 -3.47 2.20 5.42
CA VAL A 27 -4.22 3.41 5.74
C VAL A 27 -4.20 3.55 7.26
N GLN A 28 -3.54 4.59 7.76
CA GLN A 28 -3.52 4.85 9.20
C GLN A 28 -4.90 5.25 9.72
N PRO A 29 -5.14 5.08 11.04
CA PRO A 29 -6.26 5.71 11.72
C PRO A 29 -6.38 7.20 11.36
N ILE A 30 -7.60 7.61 11.02
CA ILE A 30 -8.01 9.00 10.80
C ILE A 30 -9.39 9.21 11.41
N GLY A 31 -9.80 10.45 11.67
CA GLY A 31 -11.10 10.71 12.32
C GLY A 31 -12.32 10.05 11.67
N ALA A 32 -12.31 9.84 10.34
CA ALA A 32 -13.36 9.14 9.60
C ALA A 32 -13.19 7.61 9.54
N LEU A 33 -12.01 7.08 9.87
CA LEU A 33 -11.67 5.65 9.87
C LEU A 33 -10.79 5.37 11.10
N PRO A 34 -11.39 5.23 12.30
CA PRO A 34 -10.67 5.22 13.57
C PRO A 34 -9.76 4.01 13.75
N GLU A 35 -10.09 2.88 13.13
CA GLU A 35 -9.29 1.65 13.24
C GLU A 35 -8.14 1.58 12.20
N GLY A 36 -8.15 2.47 11.20
CA GLY A 36 -7.32 2.31 10.01
C GLY A 36 -7.61 1.00 9.27
N THR A 37 -6.82 0.68 8.24
CA THR A 37 -6.90 -0.63 7.56
C THR A 37 -5.66 -0.87 6.72
N THR A 38 -5.38 -2.13 6.41
CA THR A 38 -4.41 -2.50 5.37
C THR A 38 -5.15 -3.19 4.23
N ILE A 39 -4.98 -2.73 3.00
CA ILE A 39 -5.63 -3.32 1.82
C ILE A 39 -4.58 -3.86 0.86
N VAL A 40 -4.81 -5.05 0.30
CA VAL A 40 -4.02 -5.55 -0.82
C VAL A 40 -4.80 -5.29 -2.09
N VAL A 41 -4.18 -4.60 -3.03
CA VAL A 41 -4.84 -4.10 -4.24
C VAL A 41 -4.04 -4.55 -5.45
N ALA A 42 -4.72 -5.08 -6.46
CA ALA A 42 -4.14 -5.38 -7.77
C ALA A 42 -4.42 -4.26 -8.77
N GLY A 43 -3.57 -4.15 -9.80
CA GLY A 43 -3.72 -3.15 -10.86
C GLY A 43 -3.14 -1.77 -10.54
N LEU A 44 -2.49 -1.58 -9.39
CA LEU A 44 -1.83 -0.33 -9.04
C LEU A 44 -0.39 -0.30 -9.54
N GLN A 45 -0.12 0.52 -10.56
CA GLN A 45 1.23 0.69 -11.11
C GLN A 45 1.99 1.85 -10.45
N ASN A 46 1.29 2.92 -10.06
CA ASN A 46 1.88 4.16 -9.52
C ASN A 46 1.99 4.20 -7.99
N ALA A 47 2.12 3.04 -7.34
CA ALA A 47 2.35 2.93 -5.90
C ALA A 47 3.53 1.99 -5.62
N ARG A 48 4.24 2.23 -4.52
CA ARG A 48 5.29 1.32 -4.02
C ARG A 48 4.65 0.00 -3.57
N LEU A 49 5.43 -1.07 -3.53
CA LEU A 49 4.96 -2.41 -3.16
C LEU A 49 4.23 -2.42 -1.80
N ILE A 50 4.80 -1.71 -0.83
CA ILE A 50 4.17 -1.39 0.45
C ILE A 50 4.13 0.14 0.52
N ASP A 51 2.94 0.70 0.62
CA ASP A 51 2.75 2.15 0.56
C ASP A 51 1.60 2.61 1.46
N SER A 52 1.46 3.92 1.63
CA SER A 52 0.33 4.53 2.34
C SER A 52 -0.14 5.79 1.62
N PRO A 53 -1.42 6.18 1.76
CA PRO A 53 -1.90 7.48 1.30
C PRO A 53 -1.01 8.63 1.80
N ASP A 54 -0.59 8.57 3.07
CA ASP A 54 0.29 9.53 3.72
C ASP A 54 1.67 9.63 3.07
N ALA A 55 2.31 8.50 2.80
CA ALA A 55 3.61 8.47 2.14
C ALA A 55 3.52 8.94 0.69
N ILE A 56 2.46 8.58 -0.03
CA ILE A 56 2.18 9.07 -1.39
C ILE A 56 2.02 10.60 -1.35
N CYS A 57 1.16 11.12 -0.48
CA CYS A 57 0.94 12.54 -0.29
C CYS A 57 2.22 13.30 0.03
N ASN A 58 3.01 12.79 0.97
CA ASN A 58 4.26 13.42 1.37
C ASN A 58 5.26 13.50 0.20
N ARG A 59 5.33 12.45 -0.64
CA ARG A 59 6.23 12.42 -1.81
C ARG A 59 5.78 13.31 -2.96
N HIS A 60 4.48 13.45 -3.19
CA HIS A 60 3.94 14.20 -4.33
C HIS A 60 3.60 15.65 -4.01
N GLN A 61 3.24 15.97 -2.77
CA GLN A 61 2.76 17.30 -2.36
C GLN A 61 3.63 17.94 -1.28
N GLY A 62 4.68 17.27 -0.80
CA GLY A 62 5.55 17.79 0.26
C GLY A 62 4.91 17.83 1.65
N GLY A 63 3.73 17.23 1.82
CA GLY A 63 3.00 17.19 3.08
C GLY A 63 1.73 16.35 3.00
N VAL A 64 1.07 16.17 4.15
CA VAL A 64 -0.14 15.37 4.27
C VAL A 64 -1.33 16.26 4.64
N SER A 65 -2.37 16.21 3.81
CA SER A 65 -3.65 16.87 4.03
C SER A 65 -4.81 15.88 3.92
N LEU A 66 -5.94 16.20 4.54
CA LEU A 66 -7.18 15.42 4.40
C LEU A 66 -7.59 15.26 2.93
N LEU A 67 -7.47 16.34 2.15
CA LEU A 67 -7.80 16.32 0.72
C LEU A 67 -6.87 15.38 -0.06
N CYS A 68 -5.57 15.39 0.23
CA CYS A 68 -4.65 14.49 -0.44
C CYS A 68 -4.92 13.02 -0.08
N ARG A 69 -5.20 12.71 1.20
CA ARG A 69 -5.58 11.36 1.63
C ARG A 69 -6.86 10.89 0.92
N ALA A 70 -7.86 11.76 0.85
CA ALA A 70 -9.12 11.45 0.15
C ALA A 70 -8.88 11.21 -1.35
N GLY A 71 -8.11 12.07 -2.01
CA GLY A 71 -7.79 11.93 -3.43
C GLY A 71 -6.98 10.67 -3.75
N THR A 72 -5.97 10.36 -2.93
CA THR A 72 -5.16 9.14 -3.11
C THR A 72 -5.96 7.88 -2.86
N LEU A 73 -6.81 7.84 -1.83
CA LEU A 73 -7.73 6.73 -1.58
C LEU A 73 -8.76 6.58 -2.71
N GLY A 74 -9.30 7.69 -3.22
CA GLY A 74 -10.21 7.70 -4.37
C GLY A 74 -9.57 7.12 -5.61
N ALA A 75 -8.36 7.58 -5.95
CA ALA A 75 -7.59 7.04 -7.08
C ALA A 75 -7.28 5.55 -6.92
N ILE A 76 -6.97 5.09 -5.70
CA ILE A 76 -6.76 3.66 -5.40
C ILE A 76 -8.04 2.84 -5.59
N ALA A 77 -9.18 3.38 -5.18
CA ALA A 77 -10.48 2.72 -5.34
C ALA A 77 -10.93 2.66 -6.81
N GLU A 78 -10.59 3.67 -7.61
CA GLU A 78 -10.94 3.75 -9.03
C GLU A 78 -10.03 2.86 -9.90
N ASN A 79 -8.72 2.92 -9.68
CA ASN A 79 -7.73 2.23 -10.54
C ASN A 79 -7.36 0.84 -10.04
N GLY A 80 -7.68 0.52 -8.78
CA GLY A 80 -7.25 -0.69 -8.11
C GLY A 80 -8.39 -1.65 -7.79
N LYS A 81 -8.13 -2.95 -7.89
CA LYS A 81 -9.04 -3.99 -7.41
C LYS A 81 -8.59 -4.46 -6.02
N ILE A 82 -9.38 -4.16 -4.99
CA ILE A 82 -9.13 -4.66 -3.64
C ILE A 82 -9.29 -6.19 -3.65
N LEU A 83 -8.21 -6.90 -3.35
CA LEU A 83 -8.19 -8.36 -3.24
C LEU A 83 -8.56 -8.81 -1.83
N LEU A 84 -8.06 -8.12 -0.81
CA LEU A 84 -8.34 -8.43 0.59
C LEU A 84 -8.11 -7.21 1.49
N ARG A 85 -8.75 -7.25 2.67
CA ARG A 85 -8.63 -6.25 3.73
C ARG A 85 -8.13 -6.92 5.00
N LEU A 86 -7.16 -6.28 5.64
CA LEU A 86 -6.51 -6.70 6.87
C LEU A 86 -6.64 -5.55 7.89
N PRO A 87 -6.52 -5.85 9.19
CA PRO A 87 -6.42 -4.81 10.20
C PRO A 87 -5.21 -3.91 9.93
N TYR A 88 -5.27 -2.70 10.47
CA TYR A 88 -4.15 -1.77 10.44
C TYR A 88 -2.90 -2.40 11.09
N SER A 89 -1.73 -2.12 10.53
CA SER A 89 -0.45 -2.50 11.10
C SER A 89 0.47 -1.29 11.13
N GLU A 90 0.81 -0.83 12.32
CA GLU A 90 1.73 0.29 12.51
C GLU A 90 3.12 -0.02 11.93
N THR A 91 3.60 -1.25 12.09
CA THR A 91 4.87 -1.68 11.52
C THR A 91 4.88 -1.55 10.00
N LEU A 92 3.82 -2.01 9.32
CA LEU A 92 3.70 -1.86 7.88
C LEU A 92 3.62 -0.38 7.48
N PHE A 93 2.88 0.44 8.24
CA PHE A 93 2.78 1.87 7.99
C PHE A 93 4.15 2.56 8.08
N ARG A 94 4.95 2.28 9.11
CA ARG A 94 6.29 2.87 9.26
C ARG A 94 7.21 2.52 8.08
N ILE A 95 7.10 1.32 7.51
CA ILE A 95 7.86 0.90 6.32
C ILE A 95 7.54 1.77 5.11
N THR A 96 6.33 2.33 5.01
CA THR A 96 5.94 3.22 3.89
C THR A 96 6.71 4.55 3.90
N GLY A 97 7.26 4.95 5.05
CA GLY A 97 7.87 6.27 5.25
C GLY A 97 6.84 7.42 5.32
N GLY A 98 5.56 7.10 5.54
CA GLY A 98 4.52 8.09 5.77
C GLY A 98 4.72 8.79 7.12
N PRO A 99 4.51 10.11 7.23
CA PRO A 99 4.58 10.80 8.51
C PRO A 99 3.43 10.32 9.39
N PHE A 100 3.78 9.68 10.50
CA PHE A 100 2.80 9.28 11.50
C PHE A 100 2.25 10.56 12.13
N ARG A 101 0.96 10.82 11.90
CA ARG A 101 0.27 11.89 12.62
C ARG A 101 -0.54 11.23 13.71
N ASP A 102 0.01 11.32 14.93
CA ASP A 102 -0.77 11.29 16.16
C ASP A 102 -1.94 12.27 15.96
N GLY A 103 -3.17 11.80 16.15
CA GLY A 103 -4.37 12.63 16.04
C GLY A 103 -4.30 13.83 16.98
#